data_AF-A0A645DNP5-F1
#
_entry.id   AF-A0A645DNP5-F1
#
_cell.length_a   1.000
_cell.length_b   1.000
_cell.length_c   1.000
_cell.angle_alpha   90.00
_cell.angle_beta   90.00
_cell.angle_gamma   90.00
#
_symmetry.space_group_name_H-M   'P 1'
#
loop_
_entity.id
_entity.type
_entity.pdbx_description
1 polymer ?
#
loop_
_entity_poly.entity_id
_entity_poly.type
_entity_poly.pdbx_seq_one_letter_code
_entity_poly.pdbx_strand_id
1 'polypeptide(L)'
;MFEGDWRIVHHLAPPTTAKKNEKGELIKKSYGPWMRKAFSVLAALKGLRGTALDPFGKTEERKTERALIQEYRASIEEVLKSLNARNLPLAVDIARIPEDIRGYGHVKERHLKAARAKWQGLLAQWRGAPVEQRQSA
;
A
#
# COMPACT_ATOMS: atom_id res chain seq x y z
N MET A 1 -31.76 10.03 -22.36
CA MET A 1 -30.67 10.68 -23.12
C MET A 1 -30.36 11.98 -22.39
N PHE A 2 -29.09 12.33 -22.15
CA PHE A 2 -28.77 13.63 -21.53
C PHE A 2 -28.93 14.72 -22.60
N GLU A 3 -29.83 15.68 -22.38
CA GLU A 3 -30.09 16.81 -23.30
C GLU A 3 -29.47 18.11 -22.74
N GLY A 4 -28.83 18.92 -23.60
CA GLY A 4 -28.21 20.22 -23.26
C GLY A 4 -26.67 20.26 -23.30
N ASP A 5 -26.09 21.43 -22.99
CA ASP A 5 -24.63 21.66 -22.88
C ASP A 5 -24.07 21.03 -21.59
N TRP A 6 -23.61 19.78 -21.66
CA TRP A 6 -23.01 19.08 -20.52
C TRP A 6 -21.48 19.10 -20.57
N ARG A 7 -20.85 19.16 -19.39
CA ARG A 7 -19.39 19.09 -19.22
C ARG A 7 -19.01 17.93 -18.31
N ILE A 8 -18.14 17.05 -18.80
CA ILE A 8 -17.55 16.01 -17.97
C ILE A 8 -16.54 16.64 -17.01
N VAL A 9 -16.75 16.39 -15.72
CA VAL A 9 -15.81 16.72 -14.64
C VAL A 9 -15.28 15.44 -14.01
N HIS A 10 -14.01 15.47 -13.59
CA HIS A 10 -13.37 14.37 -12.87
C HIS A 10 -13.19 14.79 -11.41
N HIS A 11 -13.69 13.98 -10.49
CA HIS A 11 -13.46 14.18 -9.06
C HIS A 11 -12.21 13.43 -8.62
N LEU A 12 -11.13 14.17 -8.36
CA LEU A 12 -9.83 13.60 -8.02
C LEU A 12 -9.32 14.18 -6.71
N ALA A 13 -8.52 13.39 -6.01
CA ALA A 13 -7.76 13.83 -4.86
C ALA A 13 -6.28 13.45 -5.09
N PRO A 14 -5.56 14.16 -5.99
CA PRO A 14 -4.20 13.77 -6.34
C PRO A 14 -3.28 13.83 -5.10
N PRO A 15 -2.49 12.80 -4.80
CA PRO A 15 -1.71 12.72 -3.56
C PRO A 15 -0.75 13.90 -3.33
N THR A 16 -0.24 14.49 -4.42
CA THR A 16 0.74 15.57 -4.38
C THR A 16 0.13 16.97 -4.27
N THR A 17 -1.12 17.17 -4.72
CA THR A 17 -1.73 18.51 -4.84
C THR A 17 -3.05 18.67 -4.10
N ALA A 18 -3.67 17.59 -3.63
CA ALA A 18 -4.92 17.66 -2.89
C ALA A 18 -4.69 18.21 -1.47
N LYS A 19 -5.60 19.06 -1.02
CA LYS A 19 -5.62 19.54 0.36
C LYS A 19 -6.04 18.39 1.27
N LYS A 20 -5.54 18.38 2.50
CA LYS A 20 -5.98 17.48 3.56
C LYS A 20 -7.05 18.16 4.42
N ASN A 21 -8.01 17.39 4.93
CA ASN A 21 -8.93 17.84 5.97
C ASN A 21 -8.24 17.80 7.35
N GLU A 22 -8.95 18.19 8.41
CA GLU A 22 -8.44 18.18 9.80
C GLU A 22 -8.02 16.77 10.28
N LYS A 23 -8.56 15.72 9.67
CA LYS A 23 -8.23 14.32 9.94
C LYS A 23 -7.05 13.80 9.10
N GLY A 24 -6.46 14.64 8.25
CA GLY A 24 -5.33 14.29 7.38
C GLY A 24 -5.71 13.61 6.06
N GLU A 25 -6.99 13.49 5.74
CA GLU A 25 -7.51 12.80 4.56
C GLU A 25 -7.59 13.73 3.35
N LEU A 26 -7.34 13.20 2.14
CA LEU A 26 -7.34 14.01 0.92
C LEU A 26 -8.76 14.42 0.51
N ILE A 27 -8.95 15.71 0.26
CA ILE A 27 -10.22 16.28 -0.19
C ILE A 27 -10.32 16.20 -1.71
N LYS A 28 -11.39 15.57 -2.21
CA LYS A 28 -11.69 15.50 -3.65
C LYS A 28 -12.03 16.89 -4.20
N LYS A 29 -11.50 17.20 -5.38
CA LYS A 29 -11.83 18.41 -6.14
C LYS A 29 -12.30 18.04 -7.53
N SER A 30 -13.16 18.88 -8.09
CA SER A 30 -13.58 18.79 -9.48
C SER A 30 -12.51 19.35 -10.41
N TYR A 31 -12.18 18.58 -11.43
CA TYR A 31 -11.30 18.98 -12.52
C TYR A 31 -12.11 18.97 -13.81
N GLY A 32 -12.03 20.07 -14.57
CA GLY A 32 -12.78 20.22 -15.81
C GLY A 32 -12.30 19.30 -16.95
N PRO A 33 -12.88 19.44 -18.16
CA PRO A 33 -12.62 18.56 -19.30
C PRO A 33 -11.14 18.42 -19.69
N TRP A 34 -10.30 19.42 -19.38
CA TRP A 34 -8.86 19.41 -19.65
C TRP A 34 -8.14 18.21 -19.00
N MET A 35 -8.68 17.64 -17.93
CA MET A 35 -8.09 16.52 -17.21
C MET A 35 -7.90 15.27 -18.10
N ARG A 36 -8.74 15.09 -19.15
CA ARG A 36 -8.54 13.99 -20.11
C ARG A 36 -7.22 14.12 -20.89
N LYS A 37 -6.84 15.34 -21.27
CA LYS A 37 -5.55 15.60 -21.90
C LYS A 37 -4.40 15.35 -20.92
N ALA A 38 -4.54 15.78 -19.67
CA ALA A 38 -3.55 15.51 -18.63
C ALA A 38 -3.35 14.01 -18.39
N PHE A 39 -4.42 13.21 -18.34
CA PHE A 39 -4.31 11.76 -18.24
C PHE A 39 -3.62 11.12 -19.45
N SER A 40 -3.85 11.65 -20.65
CA SER A 40 -3.17 11.16 -21.87
C SER A 40 -1.66 11.38 -21.80
N VAL A 41 -1.23 12.56 -21.31
CA VAL A 41 0.19 12.84 -21.05
C VAL A 41 0.74 11.91 -19.96
N LEU A 42 0.03 11.77 -18.84
CA LEU A 42 0.45 10.86 -17.76
C LEU A 42 0.56 9.40 -18.22
N ALA A 43 -0.27 8.97 -19.17
CA ALA A 43 -0.20 7.63 -19.75
C ALA A 43 1.08 7.43 -20.58
N ALA A 44 1.51 8.44 -21.34
CA ALA A 44 2.78 8.41 -22.05
C ALA A 44 3.99 8.36 -21.11
N LEU A 45 3.88 9.00 -19.93
CA LEU A 45 4.91 9.00 -18.89
C LEU A 45 4.97 7.70 -18.06
N LYS A 46 4.23 6.64 -18.42
CA LYS A 46 4.22 5.38 -17.67
C LYS A 46 5.61 4.75 -17.50
N GLY A 47 6.53 5.00 -18.43
CA GLY A 47 7.92 4.51 -18.38
C GLY A 47 8.75 5.15 -17.26
N LEU A 48 8.35 6.32 -16.74
CA LEU A 48 9.03 6.96 -15.61
C LEU A 48 8.72 6.27 -14.28
N ARG A 49 7.69 5.42 -14.20
CA ARG A 49 7.30 4.75 -12.96
C ARG A 49 8.46 3.88 -12.46
N GLY A 50 8.79 4.01 -11.18
CA GLY A 50 9.92 3.28 -10.58
C GLY A 50 11.30 3.90 -10.84
N THR A 51 11.39 4.94 -11.67
CA THR A 51 12.65 5.68 -11.91
C THR A 51 12.81 6.87 -10.94
N ALA A 52 13.99 7.49 -10.94
CA ALA A 52 14.24 8.72 -10.17
C ALA A 52 13.36 9.90 -10.59
N LEU A 53 12.84 9.87 -11.83
CA LEU A 53 11.96 10.88 -12.42
C LEU A 53 10.46 10.60 -12.19
N ASP A 54 10.10 9.62 -11.36
CA ASP A 54 8.72 9.33 -11.01
C ASP A 54 8.13 10.41 -10.08
N PRO A 55 7.23 11.30 -10.56
CA PRO A 55 6.68 12.37 -9.74
C PRO A 55 5.80 11.86 -8.61
N PHE A 56 5.29 10.63 -8.71
CA PHE A 56 4.45 10.01 -7.68
C PHE A 56 5.24 9.04 -6.79
N GLY A 57 6.43 8.62 -7.21
CA GLY A 57 7.25 7.62 -6.51
C GLY A 57 7.90 8.11 -5.22
N LYS A 58 7.95 9.43 -5.00
CA LYS A 58 8.60 10.05 -3.83
C LYS A 58 7.68 10.23 -2.62
N THR A 59 6.38 9.92 -2.75
CA THR A 59 5.47 10.00 -1.60
C THR A 59 5.79 8.91 -0.59
N GLU A 60 5.58 9.19 0.70
CA GLU A 60 5.80 8.20 1.77
C GLU A 60 4.95 6.95 1.59
N GLU A 61 3.73 7.09 1.07
CA GLU A 61 2.87 5.95 0.71
C GLU A 61 3.54 5.05 -0.33
N ARG A 62 4.06 5.63 -1.44
CA ARG A 62 4.71 4.83 -2.50
C ARG A 62 6.04 4.24 -2.06
N LYS A 63 6.83 4.94 -1.25
CA LYS A 63 8.07 4.40 -0.66
C LYS A 63 7.75 3.18 0.21
N THR A 64 6.75 3.31 1.07
CA THR A 64 6.30 2.24 1.97
C THR A 64 5.80 1.02 1.19
N GLU A 65 4.98 1.22 0.15
CA GLU A 65 4.52 0.11 -0.71
C GLU A 65 5.67 -0.63 -1.39
N ARG A 66 6.69 0.10 -1.88
CA ARG A 66 7.85 -0.52 -2.52
C ARG A 66 8.71 -1.28 -1.52
N ALA A 67 8.94 -0.71 -0.34
CA ALA A 67 9.65 -1.39 0.74
C ALA A 67 8.92 -2.67 1.15
N LEU A 68 7.60 -2.64 1.26
CA LEU A 68 6.77 -3.79 1.64
C LEU A 68 6.97 -5.00 0.71
N ILE A 69 7.11 -4.78 -0.60
CA ILE A 69 7.38 -5.86 -1.56
C ILE A 69 8.71 -6.54 -1.25
N GLN A 70 9.76 -5.76 -0.96
CA GLN A 70 11.09 -6.29 -0.67
C GLN A 70 11.12 -6.98 0.70
N GLU A 71 10.54 -6.36 1.72
CA GLU A 71 10.36 -6.94 3.05
C GLU A 71 9.64 -8.30 2.95
N TYR A 72 8.58 -8.37 2.13
CA TYR A 72 7.80 -9.60 1.95
C TYR A 72 8.64 -10.69 1.30
N ARG A 73 9.30 -10.38 0.18
CA ARG A 73 10.18 -11.34 -0.50
C ARG A 73 11.27 -11.86 0.42
N ALA A 74 11.95 -10.98 1.15
CA ALA A 74 12.98 -11.36 2.10
C ALA A 74 12.43 -12.32 3.18
N SER A 75 11.23 -12.07 3.70
CA SER A 75 10.60 -12.95 4.68
C SER A 75 10.26 -14.34 4.11
N ILE A 76 9.80 -14.40 2.87
CA ILE A 76 9.49 -15.67 2.19
C ILE A 76 10.78 -16.44 1.92
N GLU A 77 11.83 -15.76 1.45
CA GLU A 77 13.15 -16.36 1.25
C GLU A 77 13.74 -16.88 2.57
N GLU A 78 13.55 -16.17 3.68
CA GLU A 78 13.95 -16.64 5.01
C GLU A 78 13.21 -17.91 5.42
N VAL A 79 11.89 -17.92 5.29
CA VAL A 79 11.02 -19.06 5.65
C VAL A 79 11.35 -20.30 4.81
N LEU A 80 11.61 -20.12 3.51
CA LEU A 80 11.90 -21.25 2.61
C LEU A 80 13.22 -21.98 2.94
N LYS A 81 14.18 -21.33 3.60
CA LYS A 81 15.48 -21.95 3.93
C LYS A 81 15.39 -23.12 4.91
N SER A 82 14.39 -23.12 5.79
CA SER A 82 14.23 -24.13 6.86
C SER A 82 12.83 -24.76 6.88
N LEU A 83 12.07 -24.57 5.80
CA LEU A 83 10.72 -25.11 5.64
C LEU A 83 10.74 -26.65 5.68
N ASN A 84 9.82 -27.22 6.45
CA ASN A 84 9.58 -28.65 6.54
C ASN A 84 8.11 -28.91 6.94
N ALA A 85 7.70 -30.18 6.97
CA ALA A 85 6.32 -30.54 7.25
C ALA A 85 5.79 -30.04 8.61
N ARG A 86 6.66 -29.89 9.63
CA ARG A 86 6.24 -29.49 10.98
C ARG A 86 5.97 -27.99 11.10
N ASN A 87 6.69 -27.15 10.34
CA ASN A 87 6.54 -25.69 10.39
C ASN A 87 5.74 -25.12 9.20
N LEU A 88 5.28 -25.98 8.28
CA LEU A 88 4.44 -25.59 7.15
C LEU A 88 3.24 -24.70 7.56
N PRO A 89 2.47 -24.97 8.63
CA PRO A 89 1.35 -24.11 9.01
C PRO A 89 1.78 -22.67 9.31
N LEU A 90 2.87 -22.49 10.05
CA LEU A 90 3.40 -21.17 10.39
C LEU A 90 3.94 -20.44 9.15
N ALA A 91 4.58 -21.17 8.23
CA ALA A 91 5.04 -20.61 6.96
C ALA A 91 3.88 -20.07 6.12
N VAL A 92 2.75 -20.80 6.09
CA VAL A 92 1.53 -20.36 5.42
C VAL A 92 0.98 -19.10 6.08
N ASP A 93 0.92 -19.03 7.41
CA ASP A 93 0.44 -17.83 8.11
C ASP A 93 1.28 -16.58 7.80
N ILE A 94 2.61 -16.73 7.71
CA ILE A 94 3.52 -15.65 7.28
C ILE A 94 3.22 -15.24 5.83
N ALA A 95 3.06 -16.21 4.93
CA ALA A 95 2.78 -15.96 3.52
C ALA A 95 1.43 -15.28 3.26
N ARG A 96 0.48 -15.41 4.18
CA ARG A 96 -0.86 -14.80 4.08
C ARG A 96 -0.94 -13.36 4.56
N ILE A 97 0.12 -12.80 5.15
CA ILE A 97 0.14 -11.40 5.62
C ILE A 97 -0.34 -10.37 4.57
N PRO A 98 0.02 -10.48 3.27
CA PRO A 98 -0.48 -9.53 2.27
C PRO A 98 -2.02 -9.51 2.15
N GLU A 99 -2.70 -10.61 2.50
CA GLU A 99 -4.17 -10.69 2.49
C GLU A 99 -4.82 -9.75 3.51
N ASP A 100 -4.10 -9.36 4.56
CA ASP A 100 -4.58 -8.46 5.62
C ASP A 100 -4.46 -6.97 5.24
N ILE A 101 -3.68 -6.65 4.20
CA ILE A 101 -3.38 -5.29 3.76
C ILE A 101 -4.31 -4.91 2.61
N ARG A 102 -5.50 -4.40 2.96
CA ARG A 102 -6.56 -4.05 1.98
C ARG A 102 -6.93 -2.57 2.01
N GLY A 103 -7.57 -2.13 0.93
CA GLY A 103 -8.10 -0.77 0.78
C GLY A 103 -7.08 0.24 0.24
N TYR A 104 -7.40 1.53 0.37
CA TYR A 104 -6.62 2.64 -0.17
C TYR A 104 -6.45 3.75 0.86
N GLY A 105 -5.39 4.57 0.71
CA GLY A 105 -5.12 5.71 1.60
C GLY A 105 -5.07 5.32 3.08
N HIS A 106 -5.74 6.10 3.93
CA HIS A 106 -5.76 5.90 5.38
C HIS A 106 -6.29 4.52 5.82
N VAL A 107 -7.21 3.91 5.05
CA VAL A 107 -7.70 2.57 5.35
C VAL A 107 -6.55 1.57 5.23
N LYS A 108 -5.80 1.62 4.14
CA LYS A 108 -4.64 0.76 3.92
C LYS A 108 -3.55 1.00 4.96
N GLU A 109 -3.29 2.25 5.33
CA GLU A 109 -2.31 2.59 6.37
C GLU A 109 -2.66 1.93 7.72
N ARG A 110 -3.93 1.96 8.11
CA ARG A 110 -4.41 1.29 9.33
C ARG A 110 -4.21 -0.23 9.25
N HIS A 111 -4.60 -0.83 8.14
CA HIS A 111 -4.43 -2.28 7.89
C HIS A 111 -2.95 -2.68 7.88
N LEU A 112 -2.09 -1.88 7.23
CA LEU A 112 -0.65 -2.09 7.20
C LEU A 112 -0.04 -2.07 8.60
N LYS A 113 -0.44 -1.12 9.46
CA LYS A 113 0.07 -1.06 10.84
C LYS A 113 -0.25 -2.33 11.63
N ALA A 114 -1.49 -2.81 11.53
CA ALA A 114 -1.90 -4.06 12.18
C ALA A 114 -1.19 -5.29 11.59
N ALA A 115 -1.11 -5.38 10.26
CA ALA A 115 -0.43 -6.47 9.56
C ALA A 115 1.06 -6.53 9.89
N ARG A 116 1.75 -5.38 10.00
CA ARG A 116 3.16 -5.33 10.43
C ARG A 116 3.36 -5.90 11.82
N ALA A 117 2.50 -5.58 12.78
CA ALA A 117 2.61 -6.12 14.13
C ALA A 117 2.43 -7.65 14.13
N LYS A 118 1.42 -8.16 13.43
CA LYS A 118 1.19 -9.60 13.26
C LYS A 118 2.38 -10.29 12.60
N TRP A 119 2.88 -9.71 11.51
CA TRP A 119 3.99 -10.27 10.75
C TRP A 119 5.28 -10.38 11.58
N GLN A 120 5.63 -9.33 12.33
CA GLN A 120 6.79 -9.39 13.23
C GLN A 120 6.63 -10.47 14.31
N GLY A 121 5.42 -10.64 14.85
CA GLY A 121 5.13 -11.73 15.80
C GLY A 121 5.33 -13.11 15.19
N LEU A 122 4.81 -13.34 13.97
CA LEU A 122 4.98 -14.61 13.28
C LEU A 122 6.45 -14.90 12.92
N LEU A 123 7.21 -13.89 12.49
CA LEU A 123 8.65 -14.05 12.23
C LEU A 123 9.46 -14.28 13.50
N ALA A 124 9.10 -13.65 14.62
CA ALA A 124 9.71 -13.92 15.91
C ALA A 124 9.48 -15.38 16.34
N GLN A 125 8.23 -15.86 16.20
CA GLN A 125 7.88 -17.25 16.43
C GLN A 125 8.65 -18.21 15.50
N TRP A 126 8.79 -17.86 14.22
CA TRP A 126 9.56 -18.65 13.25
C TRP A 126 11.03 -18.80 13.64
N ARG A 127 11.64 -17.71 14.14
CA ARG A 127 13.03 -17.68 14.59
C ARG A 127 13.26 -18.32 15.96
N GLY A 128 12.19 -18.77 16.63
CA GLY A 128 12.27 -19.31 17.99
C GLY A 128 12.58 -18.25 19.06
N ALA A 129 12.37 -16.96 18.75
CA ALA A 129 12.51 -15.90 19.74
C ALA A 129 11.33 -15.95 20.72
N PRO A 130 11.53 -15.74 22.04
CA PRO A 130 10.43 -15.63 22.97
C PRO A 130 9.49 -14.52 22.51
N VAL A 131 8.23 -14.85 22.26
CA VAL A 131 7.20 -13.83 22.03
C VAL A 131 6.97 -13.17 23.38
N GLU A 132 7.45 -11.93 23.56
CA GLU A 132 7.03 -11.09 24.68
C GLU A 132 5.51 -10.90 24.58
N GLN A 133 4.79 -11.77 25.28
CA GLN A 133 3.37 -11.63 25.50
C GLN A 133 3.19 -10.34 26.30
N ARG A 134 2.79 -9.26 25.62
CA ARG A 134 2.25 -8.08 26.29
C ARG A 134 1.00 -8.53 27.03
N GLN A 135 1.17 -8.80 28.32
CA GLN A 135 0.11 -8.96 29.28
C GLN A 135 -0.72 -7.68 29.26
N SER A 136 -1.92 -7.76 28.70
CA SER A 136 -2.98 -6.81 28.98
C SER A 136 -3.52 -7.12 30.37
N ALA A 137 -3.05 -6.35 31.35
CA ALA A 137 -3.72 -6.15 32.64
C ALA A 137 -4.79 -5.06 32.49
#